data_AF-A0A7C9C131-F1
#
_entry.id   AF-A0A7C9C131-F1
#
_cell.length_a   1.000
_cell.length_b   1.000
_cell.length_c   1.000
_cell.angle_alpha   90.00
_cell.angle_beta   90.00
_cell.angle_gamma   90.00
#
_symmetry.space_group_name_H-M   'P 1'
#
loop_
_entity.id
_entity.type
_entity.pdbx_description
1 polymer ?
#
loop_
_entity_poly.entity_id
_entity_poly.type
_entity_poly.pdbx_seq_one_letter_code
_entity_poly.pdbx_strand_id
1 'polypeptide(L)'
;MPTPSVPADQGVADWQRALRACVDAFDAFASPSAIVFYRLDQSGEPADFELFGMPESMHRTYVARYRMLDPLHPSRCAAEECAVVTLASQLPDERRDASAYWTRFLRRHDVADVIEIWLRDAGRTVGAFSLLRFGMGGA
;
A
#
# COMPACT_ATOMS: atom_id res chain seq x y z
N MET A 1 -5.21 36.78 -17.17
CA MET A 1 -6.30 35.80 -16.92
C MET A 1 -6.09 35.25 -15.52
N PRO A 2 -6.94 35.56 -14.53
CA PRO A 2 -6.84 34.93 -13.23
C PRO A 2 -7.27 33.47 -13.37
N THR A 3 -6.41 32.53 -12.99
CA THR A 3 -6.78 31.12 -12.83
C THR A 3 -7.92 31.03 -11.81
N PRO A 4 -9.04 30.35 -12.11
CA PRO A 4 -10.08 30.16 -11.11
C PRO A 4 -9.50 29.31 -9.97
N SER A 5 -9.39 29.94 -8.80
CA SER A 5 -9.07 29.23 -7.56
C SER A 5 -10.24 28.30 -7.27
N VAL A 6 -10.08 27.01 -7.57
CA VAL A 6 -11.01 25.98 -7.12
C VAL A 6 -11.10 26.10 -5.59
N PRO A 7 -12.30 26.21 -4.99
CA PRO A 7 -12.44 26.23 -3.55
C PRO A 7 -11.75 24.98 -2.97
N ALA A 8 -10.88 25.16 -1.98
CA ALA A 8 -10.06 24.07 -1.44
C ALA A 8 -10.88 22.83 -1.06
N ASP A 9 -12.12 23.04 -0.59
CA ASP A 9 -13.07 21.99 -0.20
C ASP A 9 -13.56 21.15 -1.40
N GLN A 10 -13.76 21.78 -2.56
CA GLN A 10 -14.15 21.09 -3.79
C GLN A 10 -13.01 20.24 -4.35
N GLY A 11 -11.77 20.74 -4.26
CA GLY A 11 -10.58 19.98 -4.68
C GLY A 11 -10.33 18.74 -3.83
N VAL A 12 -10.59 18.81 -2.52
CA VAL A 12 -10.49 17.66 -1.61
C VAL A 12 -11.57 16.61 -1.93
N ALA A 13 -12.81 17.04 -2.16
CA ALA A 13 -13.91 16.14 -2.52
C ALA A 13 -13.69 15.44 -3.86
N ASP A 14 -13.19 16.16 -4.87
CA ASP A 14 -12.90 15.58 -6.18
C ASP A 14 -11.70 14.62 -6.12
N TRP A 15 -10.69 14.92 -5.29
CA TRP A 15 -9.58 14.00 -5.01
C TRP A 15 -10.06 12.70 -4.36
N GLN A 16 -10.86 12.77 -3.30
CA GLN A 16 -11.38 11.59 -2.62
C GLN A 16 -12.25 10.73 -3.55
N ARG A 17 -13.04 11.37 -4.41
CA ARG A 17 -13.84 10.68 -5.43
C ARG A 17 -12.96 9.98 -6.46
N ALA A 18 -11.89 10.63 -6.94
CA ALA A 18 -10.95 10.02 -7.87
C ALA A 18 -10.21 8.84 -7.23
N LEU A 19 -9.74 8.98 -5.99
CA LEU A 19 -9.10 7.89 -5.25
C LEU A 19 -10.04 6.70 -5.07
N ARG A 20 -11.30 6.96 -4.70
CA ARG A 20 -12.33 5.92 -4.61
C ARG A 20 -12.53 5.20 -5.94
N ALA A 21 -12.64 5.94 -7.05
CA ALA A 21 -12.78 5.35 -8.37
C ALA A 21 -11.57 4.46 -8.77
N CYS A 22 -10.35 4.84 -8.37
CA CYS A 22 -9.17 3.98 -8.55
C CYS A 22 -9.29 2.69 -7.74
N VAL A 23 -9.70 2.79 -6.48
CA VAL A 23 -9.92 1.62 -5.61
C VAL A 23 -10.98 0.70 -6.20
N ASP A 24 -12.12 1.24 -6.66
CA ASP A 24 -13.20 0.48 -7.27
C ASP A 24 -12.73 -0.24 -8.56
N ALA A 25 -11.85 0.40 -9.33
CA ALA A 25 -11.24 -0.21 -10.51
C ALA A 25 -10.31 -1.38 -10.14
N PHE A 26 -9.51 -1.25 -9.08
CA PHE A 26 -8.68 -2.34 -8.58
C PHE A 26 -9.51 -3.50 -8.01
N ASP A 27 -10.60 -3.17 -7.30
CA ASP A 27 -11.55 -4.15 -6.76
C ASP A 27 -12.20 -4.98 -7.87
N ALA A 28 -12.65 -4.32 -8.95
CA ALA A 28 -13.23 -4.98 -10.11
C ALA A 28 -12.23 -5.83 -10.91
N PHE A 29 -10.94 -5.46 -10.92
CA PHE A 29 -9.93 -6.14 -11.71
C PHE A 29 -9.32 -7.35 -11.00
N ALA A 30 -8.87 -7.18 -9.75
CA ALA A 30 -8.08 -8.17 -9.03
C ALA A 30 -8.76 -8.68 -7.76
N SER A 31 -9.87 -8.05 -7.34
CA SER A 31 -10.60 -8.35 -6.10
C SER A 31 -9.69 -8.61 -4.90
N PRO A 32 -8.77 -7.67 -4.58
CA PRO A 32 -7.94 -7.78 -3.39
C PRO A 32 -8.82 -7.75 -2.14
N SER A 33 -8.36 -8.42 -1.08
CA SER A 33 -9.09 -8.43 0.20
C SER A 33 -9.00 -7.08 0.93
N ALA A 34 -7.91 -6.34 0.69
CA ALA A 34 -7.77 -4.97 1.16
C ALA A 34 -6.84 -4.17 0.25
N ILE A 35 -7.06 -2.86 0.22
CA ILE A 35 -6.21 -1.89 -0.48
C ILE A 35 -5.80 -0.82 0.53
N VAL A 36 -4.53 -0.46 0.53
CA VAL A 36 -3.99 0.64 1.32
C VAL A 36 -3.34 1.61 0.35
N PHE A 37 -3.78 2.87 0.37
CA PHE A 37 -3.09 3.95 -0.32
C PHE A 37 -2.30 4.76 0.70
N TYR A 38 -1.09 5.16 0.35
CA TYR A 38 -0.30 6.08 1.15
C TYR A 38 0.58 6.97 0.28
N ARG A 39 0.94 8.12 0.84
CA ARG A 39 1.87 9.07 0.23
C ARG A 39 3.22 8.97 0.90
N LEU A 40 4.27 9.30 0.16
CA LEU A 40 5.59 9.48 0.75
C LEU A 40 5.74 10.94 1.18
N ASP A 41 6.15 11.15 2.41
CA ASP A 41 6.53 12.47 2.90
C ASP A 41 7.87 12.93 2.28
N GLN A 42 8.37 14.09 2.73
CA GLN A 42 9.63 14.64 2.22
C GLN A 42 10.86 13.79 2.58
N SER A 43 10.76 12.93 3.61
CA SER A 43 11.80 11.99 4.00
C SER A 43 11.72 10.64 3.26
N GLY A 44 10.70 10.46 2.41
CA GLY A 44 10.47 9.20 1.70
C GLY A 44 9.73 8.15 2.53
N GLU A 45 9.13 8.59 3.64
CA GLU A 45 8.46 7.72 4.60
C GLU A 45 6.94 7.68 4.33
N PRO A 46 6.30 6.49 4.37
CA PRO A 46 4.85 6.36 4.31
C PRO A 46 4.09 7.25 5.31
N ALA A 47 3.15 8.04 4.78
CA ALA A 47 2.28 8.98 5.48
C ALA A 47 0.91 9.06 4.80
N ASP A 48 -0.06 9.71 5.45
CA ASP A 48 -1.41 9.98 4.91
C ASP A 48 -2.11 8.71 4.36
N PHE A 49 -2.23 7.69 5.21
CA PHE A 49 -2.79 6.40 4.84
C PHE A 49 -4.32 6.46 4.65
N GLU A 50 -4.80 5.90 3.56
CA GLU A 50 -6.20 5.66 3.25
C GLU A 50 -6.43 4.14 3.17
N LEU A 51 -7.32 3.62 4.02
CA LEU A 51 -7.53 2.18 4.19
C LEU A 51 -8.86 1.76 3.58
N PHE A 52 -8.81 0.73 2.74
CA PHE A 52 -9.99 0.14 2.09
C PHE A 52 -10.01 -1.36 2.40
N GLY A 53 -10.94 -1.81 3.24
CA GLY A 53 -11.06 -3.23 3.64
C GLY A 53 -10.05 -3.71 4.70
N MET A 54 -8.96 -2.97 4.94
CA MET A 54 -8.01 -3.28 6.02
C MET A 54 -8.52 -2.75 7.38
N PRO A 55 -8.60 -3.60 8.43
CA PRO A 55 -8.97 -3.12 9.76
C PRO A 55 -7.94 -2.12 10.31
N GLU A 56 -8.41 -1.00 10.87
CA GLU A 56 -7.53 0.02 11.47
C GLU A 56 -6.61 -0.53 12.58
N SER A 57 -7.08 -1.54 13.31
CA SER A 57 -6.30 -2.21 14.36
C SER A 57 -5.09 -2.96 13.79
N MET A 58 -5.25 -3.58 12.61
CA MET A 58 -4.17 -4.22 11.87
C MET A 58 -3.18 -3.17 11.36
N HIS A 59 -3.67 -2.09 10.75
CA HIS A 59 -2.83 -1.01 10.25
C HIS A 59 -2.03 -0.33 11.38
N ARG A 60 -2.66 -0.03 12.51
CA ARG A 60 -1.97 0.55 13.68
C ARG A 60 -0.85 -0.37 14.19
N THR A 61 -1.11 -1.68 14.20
CA THR A 61 -0.09 -2.67 14.61
C THR A 61 1.06 -2.72 13.61
N TYR A 62 0.76 -2.64 12.32
CA TYR A 62 1.75 -2.54 11.25
C TYR A 62 2.66 -1.33 11.44
N VAL A 63 2.09 -0.12 11.52
CA VAL A 63 2.86 1.13 11.67
C VAL A 63 3.72 1.10 12.93
N ALA A 64 3.18 0.62 14.05
CA ALA A 64 3.87 0.65 15.33
C ALA A 64 5.03 -0.36 15.46
N ARG A 65 4.99 -1.49 14.74
CA ARG A 65 5.91 -2.62 15.00
C ARG A 65 6.54 -3.25 13.78
N TYR A 66 5.87 -3.22 12.63
CA TYR A 66 6.24 -4.03 11.47
C TYR A 66 6.71 -3.22 10.26
N ARG A 67 6.42 -1.92 10.19
CA ARG A 67 6.87 -1.01 9.12
C ARG A 67 8.36 -1.16 8.78
N MET A 68 9.24 -1.15 9.78
CA MET A 68 10.69 -1.26 9.54
C MET A 68 11.14 -2.65 9.07
N LEU A 69 10.33 -3.67 9.35
CA LEU A 69 10.58 -5.06 8.97
C LEU A 69 9.99 -5.39 7.60
N ASP A 70 9.19 -4.50 7.03
CA ASP A 70 8.51 -4.71 5.77
C ASP A 70 9.52 -4.81 4.61
N PRO A 71 9.55 -5.93 3.88
CA PRO A 71 10.40 -6.06 2.69
C PRO A 71 9.97 -5.11 1.56
N LEU A 72 8.69 -4.74 1.49
CA LEU A 72 8.11 -3.82 0.50
C LEU A 72 8.24 -2.35 0.93
N HIS A 73 8.91 -2.05 2.04
CA HIS A 73 9.06 -0.68 2.51
C HIS A 73 9.69 0.22 1.43
N PRO A 74 9.23 1.48 1.26
CA PRO A 74 9.74 2.38 0.23
C PRO A 74 11.25 2.57 0.27
N SER A 75 11.86 2.60 1.46
CA SER A 75 13.31 2.71 1.60
C SER A 75 14.10 1.55 0.95
N ARG A 76 13.45 0.44 0.63
CA ARG A 76 14.04 -0.74 -0.02
C ARG A 76 13.71 -0.81 -1.50
N CYS A 77 12.47 -0.50 -1.87
CA CYS A 77 11.94 -0.76 -3.20
C CYS A 77 11.69 0.50 -4.06
N ALA A 78 11.57 1.69 -3.46
CA ALA A 78 11.13 2.89 -4.20
C ALA A 78 12.14 3.39 -5.24
N ALA A 79 13.39 2.94 -5.18
CA ALA A 79 14.45 3.22 -6.14
C ALA A 79 14.49 2.24 -7.33
N GLU A 80 13.78 1.10 -7.25
CA GLU A 80 13.72 0.14 -8.36
C GLU A 80 12.97 0.76 -9.54
N GLU A 81 13.34 0.46 -10.79
CA GLU A 81 12.62 1.01 -11.95
C GLU A 81 11.20 0.42 -12.11
N CYS A 82 10.94 -0.74 -11.50
CA CYS A 82 9.66 -1.42 -11.62
C CYS A 82 8.55 -0.68 -10.87
N ALA A 83 7.44 -0.41 -11.55
CA ALA A 83 6.26 0.21 -10.94
C ALA A 83 5.48 -0.76 -10.03
N VAL A 84 5.67 -2.07 -10.19
CA VAL A 84 4.94 -3.09 -9.42
C VAL A 84 5.94 -4.04 -8.78
N VAL A 85 5.85 -4.20 -7.46
CA VAL A 85 6.70 -5.10 -6.68
C VAL A 85 5.81 -6.08 -5.94
N THR A 86 6.16 -7.36 -5.95
CA THR A 86 5.39 -8.40 -5.26
C THR A 86 6.11 -8.86 -4.00
N LEU A 87 5.35 -9.31 -3.00
CA LEU A 87 5.94 -9.90 -1.81
C LEU A 87 6.88 -11.07 -2.14
N ALA A 88 6.51 -11.92 -3.11
CA ALA A 88 7.35 -13.04 -3.53
C ALA A 88 8.69 -12.59 -4.13
N SER A 89 8.75 -11.44 -4.80
CA SER A 89 10.00 -10.91 -5.35
C SER A 89 10.97 -10.41 -4.27
N GLN A 90 10.45 -9.79 -3.21
CA GLN A 90 11.27 -9.21 -2.13
C GLN A 90 11.48 -10.15 -0.94
N LEU A 91 10.56 -11.10 -0.75
CA LEU A 91 10.62 -12.16 0.25
C LEU A 91 10.25 -13.52 -0.37
N PRO A 92 11.23 -14.17 -1.05
CA PRO A 92 11.07 -15.49 -1.61
C PRO A 92 10.69 -16.54 -0.55
N ASP A 93 10.03 -17.61 -0.98
CA ASP A 93 9.47 -18.66 -0.12
C ASP A 93 10.49 -19.23 0.87
N GLU A 94 11.74 -19.42 0.42
CA GLU A 94 12.82 -19.99 1.21
C GLU A 94 13.23 -19.10 2.39
N ARG A 95 12.91 -17.79 2.32
CA ARG A 95 13.23 -16.79 3.36
C ARG A 95 12.04 -16.45 4.25
N ARG A 96 10.84 -16.93 3.92
CA ARG A 96 9.60 -16.58 4.63
C ARG A 96 9.62 -17.00 6.09
N ASP A 97 10.03 -18.23 6.39
CA ASP A 97 10.04 -18.73 7.77
C ASP A 97 11.10 -18.03 8.66
N ALA A 98 12.14 -17.45 8.06
CA ALA A 98 13.14 -16.63 8.77
C ALA A 98 12.70 -15.17 8.96
N SER A 99 11.67 -14.71 8.25
CA SER A 99 11.21 -13.33 8.31
C SER A 99 10.23 -13.11 9.46
N ALA A 100 10.60 -12.22 10.39
CA ALA A 100 9.72 -11.78 11.47
C ALA A 100 8.45 -11.08 10.93
N TYR A 101 8.55 -10.38 9.80
CA TYR A 101 7.40 -9.75 9.15
C TYR A 101 6.41 -10.82 8.65
N TRP A 102 6.89 -11.83 7.93
CA TRP A 102 6.04 -12.91 7.45
C TRP A 102 5.40 -13.71 8.60
N THR A 103 6.23 -14.19 9.53
CA THR A 103 5.78 -15.11 10.59
C THR A 103 4.88 -14.44 11.64
N ARG A 104 5.12 -13.17 11.98
CA ARG A 104 4.41 -12.49 13.08
C ARG A 104 3.34 -11.51 12.64
N PHE A 105 3.42 -10.98 11.43
CA PHE A 105 2.42 -10.06 10.88
C PHE A 105 1.56 -10.74 9.82
N LEU A 106 2.14 -11.11 8.67
CA LEU A 106 1.35 -11.63 7.54
C LEU A 106 0.59 -12.90 7.90
N ARG A 107 1.26 -13.94 8.41
CA ARG A 107 0.60 -15.18 8.84
C ARG A 107 -0.42 -14.97 9.95
N ARG A 108 -0.16 -14.03 10.87
CA ARG A 108 -1.07 -13.76 11.98
C ARG A 108 -2.39 -13.12 11.53
N HIS A 109 -2.33 -12.32 10.47
CA HIS A 109 -3.48 -11.66 9.88
C HIS A 109 -4.03 -12.38 8.65
N ASP A 110 -3.59 -13.63 8.43
CA ASP A 110 -3.95 -14.45 7.27
C ASP A 110 -3.71 -13.73 5.93
N VAL A 111 -2.65 -12.94 5.83
CA VAL A 111 -2.26 -12.31 4.56
C VAL A 111 -1.45 -13.32 3.75
N ALA A 112 -2.02 -13.76 2.64
CA ALA A 112 -1.39 -14.72 1.74
C ALA A 112 -0.41 -14.05 0.78
N ASP A 113 -0.73 -12.82 0.34
CA ASP A 113 0.07 -12.11 -0.65
C ASP A 113 -0.08 -10.60 -0.55
N VAL A 114 0.93 -9.87 -1.02
CA VAL A 114 0.94 -8.41 -1.08
C VAL A 114 1.58 -7.96 -2.39
N ILE A 115 0.94 -7.02 -3.07
CA ILE A 115 1.45 -6.34 -4.26
C ILE A 115 1.55 -4.85 -3.95
N GLU A 116 2.71 -4.26 -4.21
CA GLU A 116 2.96 -2.84 -4.06
C GLU A 116 3.04 -2.19 -5.44
N ILE A 117 2.24 -1.15 -5.68
CA ILE A 117 2.21 -0.39 -6.93
C ILE A 117 2.73 1.01 -6.64
N TRP A 118 3.93 1.32 -7.10
CA TRP A 118 4.59 2.61 -6.91
C TRP A 118 4.02 3.67 -7.84
N LEU A 119 3.64 4.82 -7.26
CA LEU A 119 3.20 6.00 -7.99
C LEU A 119 4.37 6.96 -8.14
N ARG A 120 4.66 7.34 -9.38
CA ARG A 120 5.76 8.26 -9.70
C ARG A 120 5.26 9.53 -10.34
N ASP A 121 5.87 10.63 -9.93
CA ASP A 121 5.74 11.94 -10.56
C ASP A 121 7.12 12.45 -10.91
N ALA A 122 7.33 12.83 -12.17
CA ALA A 122 8.61 13.26 -12.72
C ALA A 122 9.81 12.35 -12.35
N GLY A 123 9.59 11.03 -12.29
CA GLY A 123 10.63 10.05 -11.94
C GLY A 123 10.87 9.85 -10.44
N ARG A 124 10.21 10.63 -9.57
CA ARG A 124 10.25 10.45 -8.11
C ARG A 124 9.03 9.66 -7.64
N THR A 125 9.25 8.69 -6.77
CA THR A 125 8.16 7.98 -6.09
C THR A 125 7.49 8.92 -5.09
N VAL A 126 6.16 9.09 -5.20
CA VAL A 126 5.35 10.02 -4.40
C VAL A 126 4.32 9.32 -3.51
N GLY A 127 4.09 8.03 -3.72
CA GLY A 127 3.15 7.21 -2.96
C GLY A 127 3.05 5.81 -3.54
N ALA A 128 2.14 5.01 -3.01
CA ALA A 128 1.87 3.68 -3.51
C ALA A 128 0.47 3.17 -3.16
N PHE A 129 0.04 2.15 -3.90
CA PHE A 129 -1.06 1.28 -3.52
C PHE A 129 -0.51 -0.08 -3.09
N SER A 130 -0.83 -0.49 -1.86
CA SER A 130 -0.59 -1.83 -1.37
C SER A 130 -1.88 -2.63 -1.49
N LEU A 131 -1.86 -3.69 -2.30
CA LEU A 131 -2.97 -4.61 -2.50
C LEU A 131 -2.68 -5.87 -1.71
N LEU A 132 -3.52 -6.15 -0.71
CA LEU A 132 -3.40 -7.32 0.14
C LEU A 132 -4.42 -8.37 -0.30
N ARG A 133 -3.96 -9.62 -0.36
CA ARG A 133 -4.83 -10.78 -0.52
C ARG A 133 -4.77 -11.57 0.78
N PHE A 134 -5.91 -11.70 1.45
CA PHE A 134 -6.03 -12.63 2.57
C PHE A 134 -6.12 -14.06 2.05
N GLY A 135 -5.68 -15.00 2.87
CA GLY A 135 -5.93 -16.41 2.65
C GLY A 135 -7.42 -16.62 2.46
N MET A 136 -7.78 -17.50 1.53
CA MET A 136 -9.07 -18.17 1.66
C MET A 136 -8.91 -19.02 2.92
N GLY A 137 -9.38 -18.50 4.06
CA GLY A 137 -9.42 -19.28 5.28
C GLY A 137 -9.94 -20.67 4.93
N GLY A 138 -9.13 -21.69 5.19
CA GLY A 138 -9.57 -23.06 5.03
C GLY A 138 -10.86 -23.22 5.83
N ALA A 139 -11.92 -23.63 5.15
CA ALA A 139 -13.09 -24.19 5.80
C ALA A 139 -12.70 -25.36 6.71
#